data_AF-A0A540WGJ4-F1
#
_entry.id   AF-A0A540WGJ4-F1
#
_cell.length_a   1.000
_cell.length_b   1.000
_cell.length_c   1.000
_cell.angle_alpha   90.00
_cell.angle_beta   90.00
_cell.angle_gamma   90.00
#
_symmetry.space_group_name_H-M   'P 1'
#
loop_
_entity.id
_entity.type
_entity.pdbx_description
1 polymer ?
#
loop_
_entity_poly.entity_id
_entity_poly.type
_entity_poly.pdbx_seq_one_letter_code
_entity_poly.pdbx_strand_id
1 'polypeptide(L)'
;MPATPAPGRVGQGTAVEQSRAVAEVQAAVMVARQFPRVEAYSISRMSEACKQPALAKRAFYSFPKGSSTVAGETIHLAKELARCWGNIQYGLVELRRDDEFEQSEMQAWAWDMESNERVSTTFIVPHARWANGKAQKLADFRDIYENNSNNGSRRLREMIFSVLPVWYIEQAKDLCTATLKHGGGVPLPQRIAQATSAYQARGITTEQLEDNRGRKVANWTDMDLAQLEILYQSLQRGEVTPDEAFPEQRVTAAEITRAVPAQPGQGSAANQQGGAE
;
A
#
# COMPACT_ATOMS: atom_id res chain seq x y z
N MET A 1 -27.51 -29.98 -18.00
CA MET A 1 -27.63 -28.59 -17.52
C MET A 1 -28.63 -27.89 -18.41
N PRO A 2 -29.76 -27.37 -17.89
CA PRO A 2 -30.71 -26.63 -18.72
C PRO A 2 -29.99 -25.37 -19.26
N ALA A 3 -30.14 -25.12 -20.55
CA ALA A 3 -29.56 -23.95 -21.19
C ALA A 3 -30.20 -22.67 -20.61
N THR A 4 -29.38 -21.77 -20.09
CA THR A 4 -29.82 -20.42 -19.69
C THR A 4 -30.51 -19.75 -20.87
N PRO A 5 -31.70 -19.15 -20.71
CA PRO A 5 -32.41 -18.51 -21.83
C PRO A 5 -31.55 -17.36 -22.39
N ALA A 6 -31.02 -17.56 -23.59
CA ALA A 6 -30.31 -16.53 -24.32
C ALA A 6 -31.33 -15.52 -24.88
N PRO A 7 -31.05 -14.20 -24.83
CA PRO A 7 -31.95 -13.20 -25.39
C PRO A 7 -32.18 -13.46 -26.89
N GLY A 8 -33.45 -13.55 -27.31
CA GLY A 8 -33.85 -14.00 -28.65
C GLY A 8 -33.42 -13.10 -29.82
N ARG A 9 -32.83 -11.94 -29.56
CA ARG A 9 -32.27 -11.05 -30.58
C ARG A 9 -31.05 -10.31 -30.03
N VAL A 10 -29.87 -10.82 -30.35
CA VAL A 10 -28.58 -10.23 -29.97
C VAL A 10 -28.06 -9.42 -31.16
N GLY A 11 -27.60 -8.19 -30.93
CA GLY A 11 -26.93 -7.41 -31.98
C GLY A 11 -25.66 -8.13 -32.45
N GLN A 12 -25.30 -8.01 -33.74
CA GLN A 12 -24.11 -8.67 -34.30
C GLN A 12 -22.84 -8.39 -33.48
N GLY A 13 -22.64 -7.14 -33.04
CA GLY A 13 -21.51 -6.78 -32.17
C GLY A 13 -21.53 -7.49 -30.81
N THR A 14 -22.69 -7.59 -30.16
CA THR A 14 -22.84 -8.30 -28.88
C THR A 14 -22.64 -9.81 -29.04
N ALA A 15 -23.11 -10.40 -30.15
CA ALA A 15 -22.90 -11.81 -30.43
C ALA A 15 -21.41 -12.15 -30.66
N VAL A 16 -20.69 -11.27 -31.39
CA VAL A 16 -19.23 -11.40 -31.57
C VAL A 16 -18.50 -11.29 -30.23
N GLU A 17 -18.88 -10.35 -29.37
CA GLU A 17 -18.27 -10.17 -28.05
C GLU A 17 -18.49 -11.39 -27.14
N GLN A 18 -19.71 -11.91 -27.09
CA GLN A 18 -20.03 -13.12 -26.30
C GLN A 18 -19.21 -14.33 -26.78
N SER A 19 -19.12 -14.53 -28.10
CA SER A 19 -18.32 -15.61 -28.69
C SER A 19 -16.84 -15.45 -28.37
N ARG A 20 -16.29 -14.23 -28.49
CA ARG A 20 -14.90 -13.93 -28.15
C ARG A 20 -14.60 -14.22 -26.68
N ALA A 21 -15.46 -13.76 -25.77
CA ALA A 21 -15.27 -13.95 -24.34
C ALA A 21 -15.25 -15.44 -23.96
N VAL A 22 -16.15 -16.25 -24.53
CA VAL A 22 -16.15 -17.70 -24.30
C VAL A 22 -14.88 -18.35 -24.87
N ALA A 23 -14.51 -18.00 -26.11
CA ALA A 23 -13.33 -18.56 -26.76
C ALA A 23 -12.03 -18.20 -26.02
N GLU A 24 -11.91 -16.98 -25.52
CA GLU A 24 -10.74 -16.52 -24.76
C GLU A 24 -10.60 -17.29 -23.43
N VAL A 25 -11.69 -17.41 -22.67
CA VAL A 25 -11.70 -18.17 -21.41
C VAL A 25 -11.36 -19.65 -21.65
N GLN A 26 -11.97 -20.27 -22.65
CA GLN A 26 -11.70 -21.67 -23.00
C GLN A 26 -10.25 -21.87 -23.47
N ALA A 27 -9.75 -21.00 -24.36
CA ALA A 27 -8.40 -21.07 -24.86
C ALA A 27 -7.37 -20.90 -23.74
N ALA A 28 -7.58 -19.95 -22.82
CA ALA A 28 -6.64 -19.68 -21.74
C ALA A 28 -6.50 -20.88 -20.79
N VAL A 29 -7.61 -21.54 -20.42
CA VAL A 29 -7.59 -22.76 -19.60
C VAL A 29 -6.97 -23.93 -20.36
N MET A 30 -7.34 -24.13 -21.64
CA MET A 30 -6.79 -25.22 -22.43
C MET A 30 -5.28 -25.09 -22.62
N VAL A 31 -4.78 -23.89 -22.95
CA VAL A 31 -3.34 -23.62 -23.11
C VAL A 31 -2.60 -23.82 -21.79
N ALA A 32 -3.13 -23.32 -20.67
CA ALA A 32 -2.50 -23.50 -19.36
C ALA A 32 -2.39 -24.99 -18.96
N ARG A 33 -3.41 -25.80 -19.26
CA ARG A 33 -3.40 -27.24 -18.98
C ARG A 33 -2.55 -28.05 -19.96
N GLN A 34 -2.44 -27.60 -21.21
CA GLN A 34 -1.59 -28.24 -22.23
C GLN A 34 -0.11 -27.94 -21.99
N PHE A 35 0.21 -26.75 -21.50
CA PHE A 35 1.56 -26.29 -21.20
C PHE A 35 1.65 -25.90 -19.71
N PRO A 36 1.61 -26.89 -18.80
CA PRO A 36 1.70 -26.62 -17.38
C PRO A 36 3.05 -26.00 -17.03
N ARG A 37 3.08 -25.18 -15.98
CA ARG A 37 4.31 -24.55 -15.50
C ARG A 37 5.30 -25.60 -15.01
N VAL A 38 6.58 -25.26 -15.11
CA VAL A 38 7.65 -25.99 -14.44
C VAL A 38 8.03 -25.20 -13.19
N GLU A 39 7.69 -25.71 -12.01
CA GLU A 39 7.88 -25.00 -10.74
C GLU A 39 9.34 -24.55 -10.52
N ALA A 40 10.31 -25.38 -10.92
CA ALA A 40 11.73 -25.03 -10.82
C ALA A 40 12.07 -23.73 -11.59
N TYR A 41 11.47 -23.51 -12.76
CA TYR A 41 11.65 -22.27 -13.52
C TYR A 41 10.93 -21.09 -12.86
N SER A 42 9.75 -21.31 -12.29
CA SER A 42 9.05 -20.26 -11.53
C SER A 42 9.86 -19.83 -10.30
N ILE A 43 10.45 -20.77 -9.57
CA ILE A 43 11.36 -20.52 -8.44
C ILE A 43 12.61 -19.77 -8.90
N SER A 44 13.25 -20.18 -10.01
CA SER A 44 14.43 -19.47 -10.53
C SER A 44 14.11 -18.03 -10.88
N ARG A 45 13.01 -17.80 -11.62
CA ARG A 45 12.56 -16.46 -12.02
C ARG A 45 12.22 -15.58 -10.81
N MET A 46 11.52 -16.14 -9.83
CA MET A 46 11.24 -15.45 -8.56
C MET A 46 12.54 -15.09 -7.83
N SER A 47 13.50 -16.01 -7.77
CA SER A 47 14.78 -15.77 -7.10
C SER A 47 15.57 -14.65 -7.76
N GLU A 48 15.66 -14.66 -9.09
CA GLU A 48 16.31 -13.61 -9.86
C GLU A 48 15.62 -12.25 -9.66
N ALA A 49 14.28 -12.22 -9.69
CA ALA A 49 13.50 -11.00 -9.50
C ALA A 49 13.64 -10.43 -8.07
N CYS A 50 13.52 -11.27 -7.04
CA CYS A 50 13.63 -10.84 -5.63
C CYS A 50 15.03 -10.37 -5.25
N LYS A 51 16.06 -10.81 -5.99
CA LYS A 51 17.44 -10.31 -5.87
C LYS A 51 17.66 -8.95 -6.52
N GLN A 52 16.72 -8.44 -7.31
CA GLN A 52 16.81 -7.11 -7.89
C GLN A 52 16.49 -6.04 -6.83
N PRO A 53 17.40 -5.10 -6.53
CA PRO A 53 17.13 -4.04 -5.56
C PRO A 53 15.88 -3.20 -5.89
N ALA A 54 15.57 -3.02 -7.18
CA ALA A 54 14.42 -2.26 -7.62
C ALA A 54 13.08 -2.88 -7.18
N LEU A 55 12.99 -4.22 -7.20
CA LEU A 55 11.82 -4.93 -6.68
C LEU A 55 11.84 -4.96 -5.15
N ALA A 56 12.97 -5.37 -4.56
CA ALA A 56 13.11 -5.54 -3.12
C ALA A 56 12.72 -4.26 -2.34
N LYS A 57 13.12 -3.08 -2.84
CA LYS A 57 12.76 -1.78 -2.22
C LYS A 57 11.26 -1.53 -2.20
N ARG A 58 10.53 -2.02 -3.21
CA ARG A 58 9.08 -1.83 -3.37
C ARG A 58 8.27 -3.02 -2.88
N ALA A 59 8.92 -4.09 -2.40
CA ALA A 59 8.25 -5.33 -2.04
C ALA A 59 7.40 -5.20 -0.78
N PHE A 60 7.74 -4.26 0.11
CA PHE A 60 7.10 -4.11 1.41
C PHE A 60 6.65 -2.68 1.69
N TYR A 61 5.52 -2.54 2.40
CA TYR A 61 5.08 -1.27 2.98
C TYR A 61 5.16 -1.34 4.51
N SER A 62 5.26 -0.17 5.14
CA SER A 62 5.29 0.01 6.58
C SER A 62 4.76 1.41 6.88
N PHE A 63 3.77 1.51 7.76
CA PHE A 63 3.26 2.80 8.25
C PHE A 63 2.84 2.71 9.72
N PRO A 64 2.97 3.81 10.48
CA PRO A 64 2.50 3.86 11.86
C PRO A 64 0.97 3.84 11.92
N LYS A 65 0.42 3.06 12.85
CA LYS A 65 -1.01 2.99 13.17
C LYS A 65 -1.19 2.97 14.69
N GLY A 66 -1.53 4.13 15.26
CA GLY A 66 -1.59 4.30 16.70
C GLY A 66 -0.21 4.05 17.33
N SER A 67 -0.15 3.18 18.34
CA SER A 67 1.11 2.76 18.98
C SER A 67 1.83 1.61 18.28
N SER A 68 1.28 1.09 17.17
CA SER A 68 1.82 -0.07 16.45
C SER A 68 2.27 0.31 15.04
N THR A 69 3.13 -0.49 14.42
CA THR A 69 3.44 -0.38 12.99
C THR A 69 2.70 -1.47 12.24
N VAL A 70 2.04 -1.11 11.13
CA VAL A 70 1.49 -2.07 10.18
C VAL A 70 2.46 -2.22 9.03
N ALA A 71 2.93 -3.44 8.79
CA ALA A 71 3.78 -3.79 7.67
C ALA A 71 3.21 -4.97 6.91
N GLY A 72 3.60 -5.10 5.64
CA GLY A 72 3.21 -6.22 4.80
C GLY A 72 3.76 -6.08 3.38
N GLU A 73 3.36 -7.00 2.52
CA GLU A 73 3.79 -7.07 1.14
C GLU A 73 2.97 -6.12 0.27
N THR A 74 3.57 -5.56 -0.78
CA THR A 74 2.88 -4.66 -1.70
C THR A 74 2.24 -5.42 -2.87
N ILE A 75 1.37 -4.72 -3.60
CA ILE A 75 0.88 -5.19 -4.91
C ILE A 75 2.02 -5.40 -5.92
N HIS A 76 3.15 -4.69 -5.79
CA HIS A 76 4.29 -4.87 -6.68
C HIS A 76 4.91 -6.25 -6.53
N LEU A 77 5.10 -6.72 -5.29
CA LEU A 77 5.56 -8.09 -5.04
C LEU A 77 4.55 -9.09 -5.58
N ALA A 78 3.26 -8.93 -5.26
CA ALA A 78 2.22 -9.85 -5.72
C ALA A 78 2.18 -9.99 -7.26
N LYS A 79 2.18 -8.88 -7.99
CA LYS A 79 2.16 -8.90 -9.46
C LYS A 79 3.40 -9.57 -10.04
N GLU A 80 4.57 -9.34 -9.45
CA GLU A 80 5.81 -9.97 -9.89
C GLU A 80 5.83 -11.47 -9.60
N LEU A 81 5.31 -11.90 -8.44
CA LEU A 81 5.15 -13.32 -8.13
C LEU A 81 4.19 -14.02 -9.07
N ALA A 82 3.05 -13.41 -9.39
CA ALA A 82 2.11 -13.93 -10.38
C ALA A 82 2.76 -14.07 -11.77
N ARG A 83 3.53 -13.07 -12.20
CA ARG A 83 4.30 -13.11 -13.46
C ARG A 83 5.30 -14.27 -13.48
N CYS A 84 6.05 -14.45 -12.39
CA CYS A 84 7.04 -15.52 -12.25
C CYS A 84 6.40 -16.91 -12.12
N TRP A 85 5.23 -17.01 -11.48
CA TRP A 85 4.50 -18.28 -11.31
C TRP A 85 3.90 -18.76 -12.64
N GLY A 86 3.48 -17.83 -13.51
CA GLY A 86 2.88 -18.12 -14.81
C GLY A 86 1.40 -18.53 -14.70
N ASN A 87 0.70 -18.64 -15.83
CA ASN A 87 -0.69 -19.14 -15.92
C ASN A 87 -1.70 -18.49 -14.95
N ILE A 88 -1.40 -17.30 -14.43
CA ILE A 88 -2.29 -16.51 -13.58
C ILE A 88 -2.83 -15.32 -14.38
N GLN A 89 -4.14 -15.15 -14.33
CA GLN A 89 -4.81 -13.89 -14.66
C GLN A 89 -5.30 -13.21 -13.39
N TYR A 90 -5.34 -11.89 -13.39
CA TYR A 90 -5.88 -11.10 -12.30
C TYR A 90 -6.39 -9.77 -12.81
N GLY A 91 -7.30 -9.13 -12.08
CA GLY A 91 -7.89 -7.88 -12.51
C GLY A 91 -8.57 -7.11 -11.39
N LEU A 92 -8.70 -5.81 -11.63
CA LEU A 92 -9.49 -4.88 -10.82
C LEU A 92 -10.49 -4.21 -11.76
N VAL A 93 -11.77 -4.25 -11.41
CA VAL A 93 -12.86 -3.70 -12.21
C VAL A 93 -13.72 -2.81 -11.33
N GLU A 94 -14.05 -1.61 -11.81
CA GLU A 94 -15.12 -0.80 -11.24
C GLU A 94 -16.43 -1.28 -11.86
N LEU A 95 -17.24 -1.99 -11.08
CA LEU A 95 -18.52 -2.55 -11.53
C LEU A 95 -19.57 -1.45 -11.69
N ARG A 96 -19.56 -0.48 -10.76
CA ARG A 96 -20.50 0.62 -10.74
C ARG A 96 -19.90 1.80 -10.00
N ARG A 97 -20.05 2.99 -10.57
CA ARG A 97 -19.84 4.26 -9.85
C ARG A 97 -21.19 4.87 -9.52
N ASP A 98 -21.34 5.29 -8.27
CA ASP A 98 -22.54 5.92 -7.77
C ASP A 98 -22.17 7.26 -7.15
N ASP A 99 -22.32 8.32 -7.92
CA ASP A 99 -21.99 9.67 -7.48
C ASP A 99 -23.08 10.26 -6.55
N GLU A 100 -24.30 9.72 -6.57
CA GLU A 100 -25.38 10.12 -5.66
C GLU A 100 -25.16 9.57 -4.24
N PHE A 101 -24.78 8.29 -4.16
CA PHE A 101 -24.41 7.65 -2.90
C PHE A 101 -22.91 7.78 -2.56
N GLU A 102 -22.16 8.54 -3.35
CA GLU A 102 -20.74 8.86 -3.14
C GLU A 102 -19.88 7.61 -2.91
N GLN A 103 -20.05 6.59 -3.76
CA GLN A 103 -19.36 5.31 -3.60
C GLN A 103 -19.11 4.62 -4.94
N SER A 104 -18.12 3.73 -4.95
CA SER A 104 -17.81 2.87 -6.09
C SER A 104 -17.87 1.42 -5.68
N GLU A 105 -18.57 0.61 -6.45
CA GLU A 105 -18.54 -0.84 -6.33
C GLU A 105 -17.40 -1.37 -7.17
N MET A 106 -16.43 -1.97 -6.50
CA MET A 106 -15.20 -2.47 -7.09
C MET A 106 -15.14 -3.98 -6.93
N GLN A 107 -14.54 -4.67 -7.91
CA GLN A 107 -14.23 -6.09 -7.83
C GLN A 107 -12.76 -6.32 -8.12
N ALA A 108 -12.09 -7.04 -7.21
CA ALA A 108 -10.76 -7.59 -7.45
C ALA A 108 -10.87 -9.11 -7.62
N TRP A 109 -10.08 -9.68 -8.50
CA TRP A 109 -10.07 -11.12 -8.75
C TRP A 109 -8.70 -11.62 -9.20
N ALA A 110 -8.45 -12.90 -8.97
CA ALA A 110 -7.33 -13.65 -9.51
C ALA A 110 -7.77 -15.07 -9.87
N TRP A 111 -7.13 -15.63 -10.88
CA TRP A 111 -7.42 -16.96 -11.40
C TRP A 111 -6.13 -17.63 -11.85
N ASP A 112 -5.77 -18.72 -11.18
CA ASP A 112 -4.79 -19.67 -11.70
C ASP A 112 -5.52 -20.59 -12.69
N MET A 113 -5.18 -20.47 -13.97
CA MET A 113 -5.85 -21.21 -15.04
C MET A 113 -5.38 -22.67 -15.15
N GLU A 114 -4.23 -23.01 -14.57
CA GLU A 114 -3.68 -24.37 -14.59
C GLU A 114 -4.29 -25.23 -13.49
N SER A 115 -4.34 -24.72 -12.26
CA SER A 115 -5.00 -25.38 -11.12
C SER A 115 -6.52 -25.15 -11.12
N ASN A 116 -6.98 -24.17 -11.90
CA ASN A 116 -8.35 -23.68 -11.95
C ASN A 116 -8.85 -23.08 -10.62
N GLU A 117 -7.94 -22.63 -9.76
CA GLU A 117 -8.28 -21.91 -8.53
C GLU A 117 -8.62 -20.45 -8.85
N ARG A 118 -9.85 -20.04 -8.53
CA ARG A 118 -10.36 -18.69 -8.81
C ARG A 118 -10.91 -18.06 -7.55
N VAL A 119 -10.47 -16.83 -7.27
CA VAL A 119 -10.89 -16.05 -6.11
C VAL A 119 -11.29 -14.66 -6.56
N SER A 120 -12.38 -14.14 -6.00
CA SER A 120 -12.84 -12.78 -6.26
C SER A 120 -13.49 -12.17 -5.02
N THR A 121 -13.32 -10.87 -4.85
CA THR A 121 -14.01 -10.10 -3.83
C THR A 121 -14.63 -8.85 -4.45
N THR A 122 -15.90 -8.63 -4.20
CA THR A 122 -16.60 -7.37 -4.49
C THR A 122 -16.65 -6.55 -3.20
N PHE A 123 -16.41 -5.25 -3.30
CA PHE A 123 -16.35 -4.35 -2.15
C PHE A 123 -16.75 -2.93 -2.54
N ILE A 124 -17.26 -2.19 -1.57
CA ILE A 124 -17.64 -0.80 -1.72
C ILE A 124 -16.50 0.10 -1.27
N VAL A 125 -16.16 1.10 -2.09
CA VAL A 125 -15.20 2.15 -1.78
C VAL A 125 -15.98 3.48 -1.67
N PRO A 126 -16.14 4.03 -0.46
CA PRO A 126 -16.68 5.37 -0.29
C PRO A 126 -15.79 6.42 -0.96
N HIS A 127 -16.38 7.45 -1.56
CA HIS A 127 -15.70 8.64 -2.10
C HIS A 127 -15.29 9.59 -0.95
N ALA A 128 -14.62 9.02 0.04
CA ALA A 128 -14.16 9.72 1.22
C ALA A 128 -12.81 9.14 1.66
N ARG A 129 -11.99 10.00 2.28
CA ARG A 129 -10.76 9.59 2.95
C ARG A 129 -10.84 9.91 4.43
N TRP A 130 -10.17 9.10 5.25
CA TRP A 130 -10.01 9.43 6.66
C TRP A 130 -8.88 10.44 6.83
N ALA A 131 -9.18 11.61 7.39
CA ALA A 131 -8.17 12.62 7.67
C ALA A 131 -8.60 13.47 8.87
N ASN A 132 -7.66 13.73 9.79
CA ASN A 132 -7.91 14.49 11.02
C ASN A 132 -9.02 13.91 11.90
N GLY A 133 -9.07 12.58 12.05
CA GLY A 133 -10.04 11.91 12.92
C GLY A 133 -11.48 11.91 12.41
N LYS A 134 -11.73 12.34 11.17
CA LYS A 134 -13.05 12.34 10.54
C LYS A 134 -12.97 11.88 9.09
N ALA A 135 -14.09 11.34 8.59
CA ALA A 135 -14.27 11.11 7.17
C ALA A 135 -14.38 12.46 6.45
N GLN A 136 -13.54 12.67 5.45
CA GLN A 136 -13.55 13.84 4.57
C GLN A 136 -13.96 13.37 3.18
N LYS A 137 -15.05 13.95 2.66
CA LYS A 137 -15.52 13.69 1.32
C LYS A 137 -14.48 14.11 0.28
N LEU A 138 -14.30 13.27 -0.74
CA LEU A 138 -13.51 13.57 -1.93
C LEU A 138 -14.46 14.13 -2.99
N ALA A 139 -14.23 15.38 -3.39
CA ALA A 139 -15.02 16.02 -4.44
C ALA A 139 -14.34 15.96 -5.81
N ASP A 140 -13.00 15.90 -5.83
CA ASP A 140 -12.23 15.87 -7.06
C ASP A 140 -12.23 14.48 -7.68
N PHE A 141 -12.48 14.39 -8.99
CA PHE A 141 -12.57 13.12 -9.70
C PHE A 141 -11.25 12.33 -9.69
N ARG A 142 -10.11 13.03 -9.68
CA ARG A 142 -8.79 12.41 -9.59
C ARG A 142 -8.59 11.82 -8.20
N ASP A 143 -8.93 12.56 -7.15
CA ASP A 143 -8.84 12.05 -5.77
C ASP A 143 -9.69 10.77 -5.58
N ILE A 144 -10.91 10.75 -6.13
CA ILE A 144 -11.76 9.57 -6.07
C ILE A 144 -11.14 8.40 -6.85
N TYR A 145 -10.61 8.65 -8.04
CA TYR A 145 -9.92 7.62 -8.84
C TYR A 145 -8.72 7.04 -8.10
N GLU A 146 -7.87 7.89 -7.51
CA GLU A 146 -6.70 7.48 -6.74
C GLU A 146 -7.12 6.71 -5.49
N ASN A 147 -8.18 7.12 -4.79
CA ASN A 147 -8.75 6.38 -3.66
C ASN A 147 -9.27 4.98 -4.08
N ASN A 148 -10.00 4.88 -5.19
CA ASN A 148 -10.49 3.61 -5.73
C ASN A 148 -9.33 2.69 -6.13
N SER A 149 -8.33 3.23 -6.82
CA SER A 149 -7.13 2.50 -7.24
C SER A 149 -6.34 1.99 -6.03
N ASN A 150 -6.16 2.83 -5.00
CA ASN A 150 -5.47 2.46 -3.77
C ASN A 150 -6.20 1.34 -3.01
N ASN A 151 -7.51 1.45 -2.81
CA ASN A 151 -8.30 0.39 -2.17
C ASN A 151 -8.32 -0.89 -3.01
N GLY A 152 -8.45 -0.76 -4.32
CA GLY A 152 -8.43 -1.87 -5.27
C GLY A 152 -7.10 -2.61 -5.30
N SER A 153 -5.98 -1.90 -5.26
CA SER A 153 -4.65 -2.52 -5.24
C SER A 153 -4.44 -3.44 -4.03
N ARG A 154 -5.01 -3.08 -2.86
CA ARG A 154 -4.95 -3.88 -1.63
C ARG A 154 -5.72 -5.19 -1.78
N ARG A 155 -6.93 -5.12 -2.33
CA ARG A 155 -7.77 -6.30 -2.58
C ARG A 155 -7.21 -7.17 -3.70
N LEU A 156 -6.71 -6.57 -4.76
CA LEU A 156 -6.05 -7.30 -5.85
C LEU A 156 -4.82 -8.07 -5.35
N ARG A 157 -4.01 -7.46 -4.47
CA ARG A 157 -2.88 -8.14 -3.83
C ARG A 157 -3.36 -9.37 -3.05
N GLU A 158 -4.41 -9.23 -2.26
CA GLU A 158 -5.00 -10.36 -1.52
C GLU A 158 -5.44 -11.47 -2.47
N MET A 159 -6.15 -11.13 -3.57
CA MET A 159 -6.60 -12.15 -4.54
C MET A 159 -5.43 -12.87 -5.21
N ILE A 160 -4.39 -12.15 -5.60
CA ILE A 160 -3.19 -12.74 -6.21
C ILE A 160 -2.49 -13.69 -5.23
N PHE A 161 -2.33 -13.29 -3.97
CA PHE A 161 -1.71 -14.16 -2.98
C PHE A 161 -2.56 -15.39 -2.65
N SER A 162 -3.89 -15.28 -2.68
CA SER A 162 -4.77 -16.43 -2.43
C SER A 162 -4.58 -17.57 -3.44
N VAL A 163 -4.22 -17.26 -4.70
CA VAL A 163 -4.00 -18.29 -5.74
C VAL A 163 -2.54 -18.74 -5.85
N LEU A 164 -1.64 -18.21 -5.00
CA LEU A 164 -0.22 -18.57 -4.99
C LEU A 164 0.09 -19.50 -3.80
N PRO A 165 1.01 -20.47 -3.95
CA PRO A 165 1.42 -21.29 -2.82
C PRO A 165 2.07 -20.45 -1.71
N VAL A 166 1.68 -20.69 -0.46
CA VAL A 166 2.18 -19.94 0.71
C VAL A 166 3.71 -19.99 0.81
N TRP A 167 4.32 -21.16 0.61
CA TRP A 167 5.77 -21.31 0.67
C TRP A 167 6.51 -20.48 -0.38
N TYR A 168 5.89 -20.24 -1.53
CA TYR A 168 6.48 -19.45 -2.62
C TYR A 168 6.47 -17.96 -2.28
N ILE A 169 5.40 -17.50 -1.62
CA ILE A 169 5.30 -16.13 -1.10
C ILE A 169 6.36 -15.92 0.01
N GLU A 170 6.46 -16.84 0.98
CA GLU A 170 7.44 -16.73 2.06
C GLU A 170 8.89 -16.75 1.55
N GLN A 171 9.20 -17.63 0.59
CA GLN A 171 10.53 -17.66 -0.03
C GLN A 171 10.87 -16.34 -0.73
N ALA A 172 9.92 -15.73 -1.45
CA ALA A 172 10.11 -14.44 -2.08
C ALA A 172 10.36 -13.31 -1.06
N LYS A 173 9.65 -13.35 0.06
CA LYS A 173 9.81 -12.39 1.17
C LYS A 173 11.23 -12.46 1.73
N ASP A 174 11.70 -13.66 2.05
CA ASP A 174 13.05 -13.87 2.57
C ASP A 174 14.12 -13.35 1.62
N LEU A 175 13.96 -13.59 0.32
CA LEU A 175 14.90 -13.12 -0.70
C LEU A 175 14.89 -11.60 -0.87
N CYS A 176 13.71 -10.97 -0.88
CA CYS A 176 13.61 -9.51 -0.90
C CYS A 176 14.26 -8.91 0.36
N THR A 177 13.98 -9.46 1.54
CA THR A 177 14.57 -9.00 2.80
C THR A 177 16.08 -9.19 2.82
N ALA A 178 16.60 -10.33 2.33
CA ALA A 178 18.04 -10.55 2.21
C ALA A 178 18.71 -9.53 1.28
N THR A 179 18.04 -9.19 0.17
CA THR A 179 18.51 -8.18 -0.78
C THR A 179 18.57 -6.79 -0.15
N LEU A 180 17.56 -6.41 0.63
CA LEU A 180 17.54 -5.15 1.37
C LEU A 180 18.63 -5.09 2.45
N LYS A 181 18.82 -6.18 3.20
CA LYS A 181 19.86 -6.33 4.22
C LYS A 181 21.27 -6.23 3.64
N HIS A 182 21.48 -6.83 2.47
CA HIS A 182 22.76 -6.72 1.78
C HIS A 182 23.09 -5.27 1.42
N GLY A 183 22.09 -4.47 1.02
CA GLY A 183 22.25 -3.02 0.87
C GLY A 183 23.33 -2.60 -0.13
N GLY A 184 23.65 -3.46 -1.12
CA GLY A 184 24.76 -3.26 -2.04
C GLY A 184 26.15 -3.38 -1.40
N GLY A 185 26.26 -4.05 -0.24
CA GLY A 185 27.50 -4.19 0.53
C GLY A 185 27.74 -3.04 1.51
N VAL A 186 26.84 -2.06 1.59
CA VAL A 186 26.99 -0.90 2.48
C VAL A 186 26.32 -1.19 3.84
N PRO A 187 27.04 -1.10 4.97
CA PRO A 187 26.48 -1.32 6.29
C PRO A 187 25.30 -0.40 6.60
N LEU A 188 24.34 -0.90 7.37
CA LEU A 188 23.12 -0.17 7.72
C LEU A 188 23.39 1.23 8.34
N PRO A 189 24.31 1.40 9.32
CA PRO A 189 24.58 2.73 9.90
C PRO A 189 25.05 3.76 8.88
N GLN A 190 25.86 3.32 7.91
CA GLN A 190 26.36 4.19 6.85
C GLN A 190 25.23 4.59 5.89
N ARG A 191 24.33 3.65 5.54
CA ARG A 191 23.15 3.97 4.71
C ARG A 191 22.19 4.91 5.42
N ILE A 192 22.00 4.76 6.74
CA ILE A 192 21.21 5.70 7.56
C ILE A 192 21.81 7.11 7.46
N ALA A 193 23.12 7.26 7.70
CA ALA A 193 23.77 8.56 7.64
C ALA A 193 23.65 9.21 6.25
N GLN A 194 23.81 8.43 5.18
CA GLN A 194 23.64 8.90 3.79
C GLN A 194 22.21 9.37 3.52
N ALA A 195 21.20 8.58 3.92
CA ALA A 195 19.80 8.94 3.74
C ALA A 195 19.46 10.22 4.50
N THR A 196 19.81 10.32 5.78
CA THR A 196 19.54 11.51 6.60
C THR A 196 20.22 12.76 6.03
N SER A 197 21.49 12.65 5.60
CA SER A 197 22.20 13.78 4.98
C SER A 197 21.54 14.23 3.67
N ALA A 198 21.08 13.30 2.83
CA ALA A 198 20.40 13.62 1.58
C ALA A 198 19.08 14.38 1.79
N TYR A 199 18.34 14.05 2.85
CA TYR A 199 17.12 14.74 3.25
C TYR A 199 17.39 16.12 3.89
N GLN A 200 18.40 16.22 4.74
CA GLN A 200 18.82 17.50 5.35
C GLN A 200 19.25 18.52 4.29
N ALA A 201 19.92 18.08 3.22
CA ALA A 201 20.27 18.94 2.09
C ALA A 201 19.04 19.54 1.37
N ARG A 202 17.84 18.99 1.59
CA ARG A 202 16.56 19.50 1.09
C ARG A 202 15.73 20.21 2.16
N GLY A 203 16.32 20.50 3.32
CA GLY A 203 15.66 21.20 4.43
C GLY A 203 14.75 20.31 5.29
N ILE A 204 14.80 18.99 5.12
CA ILE A 204 13.98 18.05 5.91
C ILE A 204 14.78 17.59 7.13
N THR A 205 14.25 17.81 8.33
CA THR A 205 14.96 17.52 9.58
C THR A 205 14.92 16.03 9.93
N THR A 206 15.78 15.60 10.86
CA THR A 206 15.78 14.21 11.31
C THR A 206 14.50 13.88 12.07
N GLU A 207 13.95 14.82 12.84
CA GLU A 207 12.67 14.67 13.54
C GLU A 207 11.53 14.40 12.56
N GLN A 208 11.46 15.13 11.45
CA GLN A 208 10.45 14.89 10.41
C GLN A 208 10.56 13.48 9.80
N LEU A 209 11.78 12.97 9.60
CA LEU A 209 11.98 11.60 9.13
C LEU A 209 11.54 10.56 10.17
N GLU A 210 11.87 10.77 11.43
CA GLU A 210 11.46 9.88 12.53
C GLU A 210 9.94 9.84 12.69
N ASP A 211 9.28 11.00 12.60
CA ASP A 211 7.83 11.13 12.66
C ASP A 211 7.16 10.42 11.48
N ASN A 212 7.69 10.63 10.27
CA ASN A 212 7.20 9.98 9.06
C ASN A 212 7.36 8.45 9.12
N ARG A 213 8.43 7.93 9.74
CA ARG A 213 8.65 6.49 9.95
C ARG A 213 7.96 5.95 11.21
N GLY A 214 7.47 6.82 12.08
CA GLY A 214 6.88 6.48 13.38
C GLY A 214 7.86 5.84 14.36
N ARG A 215 9.17 6.07 14.20
CA ARG A 215 10.22 5.48 15.05
C ARG A 215 11.53 6.27 14.97
N LYS A 216 12.31 6.21 16.04
CA LYS A 216 13.64 6.82 16.13
C LYS A 216 14.63 6.20 15.15
N VAL A 217 15.60 6.99 14.70
CA VAL A 217 16.66 6.58 13.75
C VAL A 217 17.40 5.32 14.24
N ALA A 218 17.63 5.21 15.55
CA ALA A 218 18.28 4.05 16.16
C ALA A 218 17.52 2.72 15.93
N ASN A 219 16.22 2.79 15.64
CA ASN A 219 15.35 1.64 15.41
C ASN A 219 14.97 1.47 13.92
N TRP A 220 15.66 2.17 13.01
CA TRP A 220 15.44 2.02 11.58
C TRP A 220 15.96 0.68 11.07
N THR A 221 15.21 0.13 10.13
CA THR A 221 15.47 -1.14 9.44
C THR A 221 15.84 -0.89 7.99
N ASP A 222 16.30 -1.93 7.28
CA ASP A 222 16.52 -1.86 5.83
C ASP A 222 15.26 -1.47 5.05
N MET A 223 14.08 -1.87 5.56
CA MET A 223 12.80 -1.52 4.97
C MET A 223 12.50 -0.02 5.13
N ASP A 224 12.81 0.56 6.30
CA ASP A 224 12.61 1.99 6.52
C ASP A 224 13.47 2.81 5.55
N LEU A 225 14.73 2.39 5.32
CA LEU A 225 15.60 3.03 4.35
C LEU A 225 15.13 2.87 2.91
N ALA A 226 14.63 1.69 2.53
CA ALA A 226 14.06 1.48 1.20
C ALA A 226 12.88 2.42 0.93
N GLN A 227 12.02 2.63 1.93
CA GLN A 227 10.87 3.52 1.83
C GLN A 227 11.27 4.99 1.78
N LEU A 228 12.27 5.38 2.58
CA LEU A 228 12.86 6.72 2.50
C LEU A 228 13.51 6.94 1.13
N GLU A 229 14.18 5.95 0.55
CA GLU A 229 14.76 6.11 -0.80
C GLU A 229 13.67 6.30 -1.87
N ILE A 230 12.58 5.54 -1.80
CA ILE A 230 11.43 5.70 -2.72
C ILE A 230 10.81 7.09 -2.55
N LEU A 231 10.57 7.52 -1.31
CA LEU A 231 10.00 8.82 -1.00
C LEU A 231 10.91 9.95 -1.49
N TYR A 232 12.22 9.81 -1.30
CA TYR A 232 13.21 10.77 -1.78
C TYR A 232 13.16 10.92 -3.30
N GLN A 233 13.07 9.81 -4.03
CA GLN A 233 12.91 9.84 -5.48
C GLN A 233 11.57 10.46 -5.92
N SER A 234 10.49 10.20 -5.18
CA SER A 234 9.17 10.82 -5.41
C SER A 234 9.22 12.34 -5.26
N LEU A 235 9.92 12.83 -4.22
CA LEU A 235 10.16 14.26 -3.98
C LEU A 235 11.04 14.89 -5.07
N GLN A 236 12.04 14.16 -5.58
CA GLN A 236 12.87 14.63 -6.69
C GLN A 236 12.07 14.78 -7.99
N ARG A 237 11.13 13.87 -8.26
CA ARG A 237 10.25 13.91 -9.45
C ARG A 237 9.09 14.88 -9.31
N GLY A 238 8.86 15.45 -8.13
CA GLY A 238 7.72 16.34 -7.86
C GLY A 238 6.37 15.61 -7.83
N GLU A 239 6.37 14.30 -7.62
CA GLU A 239 5.16 13.48 -7.50
C GLU A 239 4.46 13.66 -6.14
N VAL A 240 5.24 14.04 -5.12
CA VAL A 240 4.79 14.33 -3.77
C VAL A 240 5.51 15.59 -3.30
N THR A 241 4.80 16.47 -2.60
CA THR A 241 5.39 17.68 -2.00
C THR A 241 6.00 17.39 -0.62
N PRO A 242 6.98 18.17 -0.15
CA PRO A 242 7.51 18.03 1.21
C PRO A 242 6.42 18.10 2.28
N ASP A 243 5.44 18.99 2.14
CA ASP A 243 4.36 19.17 3.11
C ASP A 243 3.41 17.95 3.18
N GLU A 244 3.17 17.30 2.04
CA GLU A 244 2.39 16.05 2.00
C GLU A 244 3.16 14.87 2.58
N ALA A 245 4.47 14.82 2.33
CA ALA A 245 5.35 13.75 2.83
C ALA A 245 5.65 13.89 4.33
N PHE A 246 5.80 15.11 4.81
CA PHE A 246 6.22 15.46 6.17
C PHE A 246 5.27 16.50 6.77
N PRO A 247 3.98 16.17 6.97
CA PRO A 247 3.03 17.10 7.52
C PRO A 247 3.45 17.53 8.93
N GLU A 248 3.34 18.83 9.22
CA GLU A 248 3.61 19.36 10.55
C GLU A 248 2.70 18.64 11.58
N GLN A 249 3.30 18.04 12.60
CA GLN A 249 2.54 17.54 13.74
C GLN A 249 1.84 18.73 14.38
N ARG A 250 0.50 18.75 14.32
CA ARG A 250 -0.27 19.69 15.13
C ARG A 250 -0.06 19.29 16.59
N VAL A 251 0.77 20.07 17.27
CA VAL A 251 0.86 20.06 18.74
C VAL A 251 -0.57 20.10 19.26
N THR A 252 -0.99 19.05 19.94
CA THR A 252 -2.32 19.05 20.54
C THR A 252 -2.32 20.08 21.66
N ALA A 253 -3.44 20.77 21.89
CA ALA A 253 -3.52 21.80 22.95
C ALA A 253 -3.08 21.27 24.33
N ALA A 254 -3.19 19.95 24.55
CA ALA A 254 -2.73 19.25 25.75
C ALA A 254 -1.19 19.22 25.91
N GLU A 255 -0.41 19.31 24.84
CA GLU A 255 1.05 19.37 24.87
C GLU A 255 1.55 20.80 25.15
N ILE A 256 0.81 21.82 24.70
CA ILE A 256 1.11 23.23 25.01
C ILE A 256 0.91 23.51 26.52
N THR A 257 -0.07 22.88 27.17
CA THR A 257 -0.31 23.08 28.61
C THR A 257 0.76 22.42 29.50
N ARG A 258 1.54 21.47 28.98
CA ARG A 258 2.66 20.83 29.72
C ARG A 258 3.97 21.62 29.65
N ALA A 259 4.10 22.56 28.72
CA ALA A 259 5.33 23.30 28.46
C ALA A 259 5.40 24.69 29.14
N VAL A 260 4.44 25.04 30.01
CA VAL A 260 4.55 26.25 30.83
C VAL A 260 5.24 25.89 32.15
N PRO A 261 6.48 26.33 32.41
CA PRO A 261 7.08 26.15 33.73
C PRO A 261 6.32 27.02 34.74
N ALA A 262 5.84 26.38 35.81
CA ALA A 262 5.25 27.07 36.95
C ALA A 262 6.26 28.04 37.57
N GLN A 263 5.96 29.33 37.57
CA GLN A 263 6.73 30.31 38.32
C GLN A 263 6.53 30.07 39.83
N PRO A 264 7.61 30.10 40.65
CA PRO A 264 7.49 29.93 42.09
C PRO A 264 6.94 31.19 42.77
N GLY A 265 6.08 30.97 43.76
CA GLY A 265 5.22 31.98 44.38
C GLY A 265 5.90 33.08 45.20
N GLN A 266 5.16 34.18 45.30
CA GLN A 266 5.17 35.15 46.40
C GLN A 266 3.73 35.11 46.94
N GLY A 267 3.46 34.78 48.20
CA GLY A 267 3.97 35.44 49.40
C GLY A 267 2.76 36.06 50.09
N SER A 268 2.27 35.37 51.13
CA SER A 268 1.09 35.71 51.94
C SER A 268 1.11 37.15 52.48
N ALA A 269 -0.04 37.82 52.43
CA ALA A 269 -0.32 38.99 53.28
C ALA A 269 -1.78 38.89 53.79
N ALA A 270 -1.88 38.87 55.11
CA ALA A 270 -3.07 38.62 55.90
C ALA A 270 -4.10 39.74 55.80
N ASN A 271 -5.37 39.35 55.80
CA ASN A 271 -6.53 40.23 55.91
C ASN A 271 -6.89 40.39 57.39
N GLN A 272 -6.69 41.59 57.95
CA GLN A 272 -7.30 42.04 59.20
C GLN A 272 -7.66 43.52 59.04
N GLN A 273 -8.96 43.82 59.00
CA GLN A 273 -9.64 44.87 59.80
C GLN A 273 -11.00 45.24 59.17
N GLY A 274 -12.00 45.45 60.05
CA GLY A 274 -13.16 46.29 59.75
C GLY A 274 -14.50 45.66 60.11
N GLY A 275 -14.96 45.81 61.35
CA GLY A 275 -16.33 45.47 61.76
C GLY A 275 -16.64 45.88 63.20
N ALA A 276 -16.80 47.18 63.43
CA ALA A 276 -17.43 47.74 64.62
C ALA A 276 -18.19 49.01 64.22
N GLU A 277 -19.49 48.84 63.94
CA GLU A 277 -20.66 49.61 64.41
C GLU A 277 -21.92 49.15 63.67
#